data_AF-A0A1Q4P0D9-F1
#
_entry.id   AF-A0A1Q4P0D9-F1
#
_cell.length_a   1.000
_cell.length_b   1.000
_cell.length_c   1.000
_cell.angle_alpha   90.00
_cell.angle_beta   90.00
_cell.angle_gamma   90.00
#
_symmetry.space_group_name_H-M   'P 1'
#
loop_
_entity.id
_entity.type
_entity.pdbx_description
1 polymer ?
#
loop_
_entity_poly.entity_id
_entity_poly.type
_entity_poly.pdbx_seq_one_letter_code
_entity_poly.pdbx_strand_id
1 'polypeptide(L)'
;MDNIMSDLEQLKQRVGSGLTDQTFLLAPRTGKDLLELVAKYTAAVPFAGHAGADWKSFWLTGRTPQGLSDIYQRPELAEKKLPVQQAFLLALLHLLETPRALLNTVPARHRSLYYRDLLGFSPRGPQPDSVAVSFTLHKNASPYALPAGSLLDGGQDSAGNSITYQTDDSLLITGQQLQQLCWTAQVENTWKRYTVIDSATDVTLPAEGLRLFSDIGEGTATQEQAPVLYLGFNGTSAQDTLSVYWSVRASSALDLAWCYYNGTDWASLDAELQDETAGLSVSNLWRARLPADSQPGSPKNDGLQEAGYYWIKGTLNEKKAVKDERAPAEAMPKLQAVLASAMTATLNVAQTVDDSHFAQPLPANTVSQLVTPVAAISGVRQPLPSVGGQPRETEAAMSQRAATRIAHRQRAITWNNMRSLLMEHYPEIFDVRFPDVDKLSHLPALEVQSLMVIPDGRYGDNDDAVRPALSDGRLTRMALWLAQYTSLWAAPTLKNPKYIDVTARYRVTFVAGIRPDYGYRQLAAQLQHDYLPWATDRRQAVTPGNQVDYYLLLATLQQSPLVQSVNALVLIHDVIDETGKSTSVKTQSTVTARDDEVLILCPQGETDV
;
A
#
# COMPACT_ATOMS: atom_id res chain seq x y z
N MET A 1 28.42 -27.66 26.77
CA MET A 1 29.59 -27.14 26.02
C MET A 1 29.06 -25.97 25.23
N ASP A 2 29.36 -24.76 25.69
CA ASP A 2 29.00 -23.53 24.99
C ASP A 2 29.57 -23.58 23.58
N ASN A 3 28.73 -23.29 22.60
CA ASN A 3 29.08 -23.28 21.19
C ASN A 3 29.95 -22.04 20.92
N ILE A 4 31.24 -22.12 21.25
CA ILE A 4 32.21 -21.04 21.00
C ILE A 4 32.35 -20.90 19.49
N MET A 5 31.75 -19.84 18.96
CA MET A 5 31.83 -19.46 17.56
C MET A 5 33.30 -19.28 17.14
N SER A 6 33.72 -19.98 16.08
CA SER A 6 35.11 -19.93 15.59
C SER A 6 35.54 -18.51 15.21
N ASP A 7 36.85 -18.21 15.32
CA ASP A 7 37.42 -16.91 14.97
C ASP A 7 37.09 -16.47 13.53
N LEU A 8 36.98 -17.43 12.59
CA LEU A 8 36.58 -17.16 11.22
C LEU A 8 35.12 -16.72 11.11
N GLU A 9 34.22 -17.33 11.88
CA GLU A 9 32.81 -16.92 11.92
C GLU A 9 32.65 -15.55 12.60
N GLN A 10 33.43 -15.28 13.66
CA GLN A 10 33.50 -13.95 14.25
C GLN A 10 34.01 -12.89 13.24
N LEU A 11 35.03 -13.22 12.45
CA LEU A 11 35.53 -12.34 11.38
C LEU A 11 34.45 -12.09 10.33
N LYS A 12 33.79 -13.14 9.83
CA LYS A 12 32.71 -13.00 8.84
C LYS A 12 31.57 -12.14 9.38
N GLN A 13 31.21 -12.28 10.64
CA GLN A 13 30.18 -11.46 11.27
C GLN A 13 30.61 -9.99 11.36
N ARG A 14 31.84 -9.71 11.82
CA ARG A 14 32.37 -8.34 11.93
C ARG A 14 32.57 -7.65 10.59
N VAL A 15 32.98 -8.40 9.57
CA VAL A 15 33.22 -7.87 8.23
C VAL A 15 31.91 -7.77 7.44
N GLY A 16 30.95 -8.66 7.71
CA GLY A 16 29.59 -8.60 7.16
C GLY A 16 28.71 -7.53 7.79
N SER A 17 28.93 -7.19 9.06
CA SER A 17 28.19 -6.13 9.75
C SER A 17 28.41 -4.79 9.05
N GLY A 18 27.37 -4.26 8.42
CA GLY A 18 27.39 -3.00 7.67
C GLY A 18 27.50 -3.14 6.15
N LEU A 19 27.65 -4.36 5.60
CA LEU A 19 27.58 -4.58 4.16
C LEU A 19 26.18 -5.02 3.76
N THR A 20 25.50 -4.21 2.96
CA THR A 20 24.22 -4.60 2.38
C THR A 20 24.42 -5.46 1.15
N ASP A 21 23.88 -6.68 1.24
CA ASP A 21 23.75 -7.63 0.14
C ASP A 21 25.10 -8.10 -0.46
N GLN A 22 25.55 -9.27 0.03
CA GLN A 22 26.74 -9.99 -0.43
C GLN A 22 26.39 -11.14 -1.40
N THR A 23 25.28 -11.05 -2.13
CA THR A 23 24.82 -12.14 -3.01
C THR A 23 25.83 -12.49 -4.11
N PHE A 24 26.57 -11.50 -4.64
CA PHE A 24 27.65 -11.72 -5.59
C PHE A 24 28.99 -11.92 -4.87
N LEU A 25 29.61 -13.09 -5.07
CA LEU A 25 30.92 -13.44 -4.54
C LEU A 25 31.99 -13.33 -5.64
N LEU A 26 33.03 -12.52 -5.39
CA LEU A 26 34.17 -12.37 -6.31
C LEU A 26 35.01 -13.66 -6.42
N ALA A 27 35.07 -14.43 -5.34
CA ALA A 27 35.76 -15.72 -5.22
C ALA A 27 34.78 -16.80 -4.73
N PRO A 28 33.98 -17.40 -5.62
CA PRO A 28 32.96 -18.38 -5.26
C PRO A 28 33.53 -19.79 -5.01
N ARG A 29 34.74 -20.08 -5.52
CA ARG A 29 35.39 -21.40 -5.45
C ARG A 29 35.43 -21.93 -4.03
N THR A 30 34.83 -23.09 -3.81
CA THR A 30 34.76 -23.80 -2.53
C THR A 30 36.05 -24.56 -2.23
N GLY A 31 36.18 -25.08 -1.00
CA GLY A 31 37.31 -25.95 -0.62
C GLY A 31 37.43 -27.18 -1.55
N LYS A 32 36.30 -27.73 -2.01
CA LYS A 32 36.27 -28.80 -3.02
C LYS A 32 36.91 -28.35 -4.34
N ASP A 33 36.49 -27.22 -4.87
CA ASP A 33 36.99 -26.71 -6.16
C ASP A 33 38.49 -26.44 -6.10
N LEU A 34 38.98 -25.96 -4.95
CA LEU A 34 40.40 -25.75 -4.69
C LEU A 34 41.17 -27.09 -4.62
N LEU A 35 40.61 -28.11 -3.96
CA LEU A 35 41.22 -29.45 -3.92
C LEU A 35 41.25 -30.10 -5.31
N GLU A 36 40.22 -29.92 -6.13
CA GLU A 36 40.21 -30.38 -7.52
C GLU A 36 41.24 -29.64 -8.37
N LEU A 37 41.41 -28.34 -8.16
CA LEU A 37 42.45 -27.54 -8.81
C LEU A 37 43.85 -28.03 -8.41
N VAL A 38 44.09 -28.28 -7.12
CA VAL A 38 45.34 -28.87 -6.62
C VAL A 38 45.57 -30.25 -7.23
N ALA A 39 44.53 -31.08 -7.34
CA ALA A 39 44.62 -32.41 -7.96
C ALA A 39 45.04 -32.34 -9.43
N LYS A 40 44.48 -31.39 -10.19
CA LYS A 40 44.84 -31.16 -11.60
C LYS A 40 46.26 -30.64 -11.73
N TYR A 41 46.65 -29.68 -10.88
CA TYR A 41 47.99 -29.09 -10.90
C TYR A 41 49.08 -30.12 -10.55
N THR A 42 48.87 -30.88 -9.48
CA THR A 42 49.86 -31.85 -8.99
C THR A 42 49.99 -33.09 -9.87
N ALA A 43 49.01 -33.39 -10.74
CA ALA A 43 49.10 -34.45 -11.74
C ALA A 43 50.11 -34.13 -12.86
N ALA A 44 50.34 -32.85 -13.15
CA ALA A 44 51.32 -32.42 -14.14
C ALA A 44 52.76 -32.44 -13.61
N VAL A 45 52.96 -32.63 -12.30
CA VAL A 45 54.28 -32.63 -11.67
C VAL A 45 54.71 -34.07 -11.42
N PRO A 46 55.78 -34.56 -12.09
CA PRO A 46 56.29 -35.90 -11.88
C PRO A 46 56.88 -36.04 -10.48
N PHE A 47 56.71 -37.22 -9.88
CA PHE A 47 57.31 -37.55 -8.59
C PHE A 47 58.77 -37.96 -8.79
N ALA A 48 59.70 -37.03 -8.53
CA ALA A 48 61.12 -37.23 -8.81
C ALA A 48 61.68 -38.51 -8.14
N GLY A 49 62.44 -39.29 -8.90
CA GLY A 49 63.01 -40.56 -8.44
C GLY A 49 62.09 -41.78 -8.60
N HIS A 50 60.83 -41.61 -9.03
CA HIS A 50 59.90 -42.72 -9.28
C HIS A 50 59.26 -42.62 -10.68
N ALA A 51 59.55 -43.60 -11.54
CA ALA A 51 58.97 -43.66 -12.88
C ALA A 51 57.47 -43.97 -12.81
N GLY A 52 56.65 -43.18 -13.51
CA GLY A 52 55.20 -43.38 -13.61
C GLY A 52 54.37 -42.92 -12.41
N ALA A 53 54.96 -42.18 -11.45
CA ALA A 53 54.26 -41.57 -10.32
C ALA A 53 54.18 -40.04 -10.45
N ASP A 54 53.07 -39.46 -10.01
CA ASP A 54 52.84 -38.00 -9.99
C ASP A 54 52.64 -37.48 -8.55
N TRP A 55 52.77 -36.17 -8.35
CA TRP A 55 52.54 -35.57 -7.03
C TRP A 55 51.08 -35.64 -6.60
N LYS A 56 50.13 -35.81 -7.52
CA LYS A 56 48.72 -36.03 -7.18
C LYS A 56 48.55 -37.28 -6.33
N SER A 57 49.24 -38.37 -6.68
CA SER A 57 49.20 -39.63 -5.91
C SER A 57 49.68 -39.47 -4.46
N PHE A 58 50.60 -38.53 -4.20
CA PHE A 58 51.10 -38.19 -2.86
C PHE A 58 50.10 -37.36 -2.03
N TRP A 59 49.52 -36.30 -2.61
CA TRP A 59 48.58 -35.43 -1.90
C TRP A 59 47.21 -36.10 -1.70
N LEU A 60 46.77 -36.91 -2.65
CA LEU A 60 45.46 -37.58 -2.66
C LEU A 60 45.54 -39.08 -2.39
N THR A 61 46.59 -39.56 -1.71
CA THR A 61 46.75 -40.98 -1.42
C THR A 61 45.51 -41.54 -0.73
N GLY A 62 44.90 -42.56 -1.36
CA GLY A 62 43.74 -43.27 -0.82
C GLY A 62 42.45 -42.44 -0.68
N ARG A 63 42.38 -41.21 -1.21
CA ARG A 63 41.20 -40.34 -1.08
C ARG A 63 40.96 -39.51 -2.34
N THR A 64 39.69 -39.23 -2.61
CA THR A 64 39.31 -38.28 -3.66
C THR A 64 39.32 -36.85 -3.11
N PRO A 65 39.37 -35.80 -3.98
CA PRO A 65 39.16 -34.42 -3.56
C PRO A 65 37.85 -34.22 -2.78
N GLN A 66 36.78 -34.93 -3.16
CA GLN A 66 35.52 -34.93 -2.42
C GLN A 66 35.70 -35.48 -1.00
N GLY A 67 36.35 -36.63 -0.83
CA GLY A 67 36.58 -37.21 0.50
C GLY A 67 37.41 -36.31 1.42
N LEU A 68 38.38 -35.56 0.87
CA LEU A 68 39.11 -34.55 1.65
C LEU A 68 38.27 -33.31 1.95
N SER A 69 37.41 -32.88 1.02
CA SER A 69 36.47 -31.78 1.26
C SER A 69 35.45 -32.14 2.35
N ASP A 70 35.00 -33.38 2.41
CA ASP A 70 34.07 -33.84 3.46
C ASP A 70 34.74 -33.79 4.83
N ILE A 71 36.01 -34.20 4.93
CA ILE A 71 36.82 -34.09 6.15
C ILE A 71 37.08 -32.62 6.51
N TYR A 72 37.29 -31.74 5.53
CA TYR A 72 37.46 -30.31 5.75
C TYR A 72 36.21 -29.67 6.38
N GLN A 73 35.02 -30.04 5.89
CA GLN A 73 33.75 -29.57 6.45
C GLN A 73 33.42 -30.23 7.80
N ARG A 74 33.80 -31.50 7.96
CA ARG A 74 33.55 -32.31 9.16
C ARG A 74 34.86 -32.98 9.62
N PRO A 75 35.68 -32.28 10.41
CA PRO A 75 36.99 -32.78 10.88
C PRO A 75 36.93 -34.12 11.63
N GLU A 76 35.78 -34.45 12.22
CA GLU A 76 35.52 -35.70 12.95
C GLU A 76 35.72 -36.96 12.09
N LEU A 77 35.46 -36.86 10.79
CA LEU A 77 35.61 -37.98 9.83
C LEU A 77 37.06 -38.45 9.67
N ALA A 78 38.04 -37.67 10.14
CA ALA A 78 39.43 -38.07 10.12
C ALA A 78 39.80 -39.04 11.25
N GLU A 79 38.98 -39.19 12.30
CA GLU A 79 39.26 -40.04 13.47
C GLU A 79 40.66 -39.83 14.10
N LYS A 80 41.17 -38.59 14.02
CA LYS A 80 42.56 -38.21 14.40
C LYS A 80 43.66 -39.00 13.66
N LYS A 81 43.33 -39.64 12.53
CA LYS A 81 44.20 -40.48 11.70
C LYS A 81 44.09 -40.05 10.23
N LEU A 82 44.72 -38.93 9.90
CA LEU A 82 44.86 -38.43 8.54
C LEU A 82 46.36 -38.39 8.18
N PRO A 83 46.78 -38.82 6.97
CA PRO A 83 48.15 -38.61 6.51
C PRO A 83 48.56 -37.14 6.70
N VAL A 84 49.75 -36.92 7.25
CA VAL A 84 50.19 -35.58 7.69
C VAL A 84 50.20 -34.56 6.56
N GLN A 85 50.49 -34.99 5.32
CA GLN A 85 50.43 -34.13 4.14
C GLN A 85 48.98 -33.70 3.80
N GLN A 86 48.00 -34.57 4.03
CA GLN A 86 46.58 -34.23 3.85
C GLN A 86 46.10 -33.28 4.95
N ALA A 87 46.51 -33.51 6.21
CA ALA A 87 46.23 -32.59 7.31
C ALA A 87 46.85 -31.21 7.07
N PHE A 88 48.10 -31.16 6.59
CA PHE A 88 48.77 -29.92 6.20
C PHE A 88 48.00 -29.18 5.08
N LEU A 89 47.56 -29.89 4.06
CA LEU A 89 46.78 -29.31 2.96
C LEU A 89 45.44 -28.73 3.44
N LEU A 90 44.73 -29.43 4.33
CA LEU A 90 43.49 -28.92 4.91
C LEU A 90 43.71 -27.69 5.82
N ALA A 91 44.79 -27.69 6.61
CA ALA A 91 45.18 -26.53 7.40
C ALA A 91 45.50 -25.31 6.52
N LEU A 92 46.19 -25.52 5.39
CA LEU A 92 46.45 -24.46 4.41
C LEU A 92 45.14 -23.89 3.83
N LEU A 93 44.18 -24.75 3.46
CA LEU A 93 42.88 -24.29 2.97
C LEU A 93 42.14 -23.46 4.01
N HIS A 94 42.20 -23.86 5.29
CA HIS A 94 41.60 -23.11 6.39
C HIS A 94 42.21 -21.70 6.51
N LEU A 95 43.53 -21.56 6.39
CA LEU A 95 44.19 -20.24 6.40
C LEU A 95 43.75 -19.37 5.20
N LEU A 96 43.55 -19.97 4.03
CA LEU A 96 43.13 -19.26 2.81
C LEU A 96 41.66 -18.79 2.84
N GLU A 97 40.85 -19.26 3.81
CA GLU A 97 39.48 -18.76 4.00
C GLU A 97 39.44 -17.27 4.38
N THR A 98 40.41 -16.82 5.18
CA THR A 98 40.48 -15.44 5.66
C THR A 98 40.61 -14.43 4.51
N PRO A 99 41.64 -14.51 3.64
CA PRO A 99 41.74 -13.61 2.50
C PRO A 99 40.59 -13.79 1.50
N ARG A 100 40.04 -15.00 1.35
CA ARG A 100 38.86 -15.25 0.51
C ARG A 100 37.63 -14.51 1.02
N ALA A 101 37.36 -14.58 2.33
CA ALA A 101 36.25 -13.87 2.97
C ALA A 101 36.40 -12.34 2.81
N LEU A 102 37.60 -11.81 3.05
CA LEU A 102 37.87 -10.38 2.84
C LEU A 102 37.70 -9.96 1.38
N LEU A 103 38.16 -10.76 0.42
CA LEU A 103 38.03 -10.48 -1.00
C LEU A 103 36.56 -10.46 -1.45
N ASN A 104 35.73 -11.35 -0.90
CA ASN A 104 34.30 -11.40 -1.19
C ASN A 104 33.50 -10.19 -0.67
N THR A 105 34.08 -9.38 0.22
CA THR A 105 33.46 -8.12 0.66
C THR A 105 33.78 -6.91 -0.21
N VAL A 106 34.74 -7.05 -1.13
CA VAL A 106 35.17 -5.95 -2.01
C VAL A 106 34.04 -5.47 -2.94
N PRO A 107 33.25 -6.34 -3.60
CA PRO A 107 32.19 -5.88 -4.52
C PRO A 107 31.13 -5.00 -3.83
N ALA A 108 30.66 -5.39 -2.64
CA ALA A 108 29.67 -4.62 -1.89
C ALA A 108 30.22 -3.25 -1.45
N ARG A 109 31.47 -3.20 -0.96
CA ARG A 109 32.14 -1.94 -0.62
C ARG A 109 32.35 -1.04 -1.83
N HIS A 110 32.76 -1.62 -2.96
CA HIS A 110 32.93 -0.88 -4.21
C HIS A 110 31.61 -0.30 -4.71
N ARG A 111 30.50 -1.05 -4.64
CA ARG A 111 29.15 -0.54 -4.96
C ARG A 111 28.78 0.66 -4.07
N SER A 112 28.99 0.54 -2.75
CA SER A 112 28.70 1.63 -1.81
C SER A 112 29.59 2.86 -2.06
N LEU A 113 30.90 2.68 -2.29
CA LEU A 113 31.83 3.74 -2.67
C LEU A 113 31.34 4.49 -3.91
N TYR A 114 30.95 3.75 -4.95
CA TYR A 114 30.49 4.35 -6.21
C TYR A 114 29.18 5.14 -6.01
N TYR A 115 28.19 4.59 -5.31
CA TYR A 115 26.91 5.26 -5.08
C TYR A 115 27.03 6.45 -4.13
N ARG A 116 27.75 6.32 -3.01
CA ARG A 116 27.82 7.36 -1.98
C ARG A 116 28.87 8.42 -2.30
N ASP A 117 30.11 8.00 -2.53
CA ASP A 117 31.23 8.94 -2.55
C ASP A 117 31.40 9.59 -3.93
N LEU A 118 31.09 8.86 -5.01
CA LEU A 118 31.19 9.40 -6.38
C LEU A 118 29.87 10.01 -6.85
N LEU A 119 28.74 9.31 -6.67
CA LEU A 119 27.43 9.77 -7.16
C LEU A 119 26.61 10.55 -6.13
N GLY A 120 27.01 10.57 -4.85
CA GLY A 120 26.34 11.36 -3.82
C GLY A 120 24.97 10.81 -3.37
N PHE A 121 24.64 9.55 -3.66
CA PHE A 121 23.41 8.95 -3.15
C PHE A 121 23.50 8.75 -1.64
N SER A 122 22.41 9.09 -0.96
CA SER A 122 22.21 8.79 0.45
C SER A 122 20.85 8.13 0.66
N PRO A 123 20.67 7.34 1.73
CA PRO A 123 19.35 6.90 2.16
C PRO A 123 18.43 8.11 2.38
N ARG A 124 17.18 8.01 1.92
CA ARG A 124 16.14 9.00 2.23
C ARG A 124 15.83 8.96 3.72
N GLY A 125 15.61 10.14 4.30
CA GLY A 125 15.04 10.24 5.65
C GLY A 125 13.63 9.66 5.70
N PRO A 126 13.11 9.42 6.91
CA PRO A 126 11.72 8.99 7.08
C PRO A 126 10.77 10.05 6.50
N GLN A 127 9.64 9.59 5.95
CA GLN A 127 8.55 10.47 5.54
C GLN A 127 7.61 10.68 6.73
N PRO A 128 7.30 11.95 7.08
CA PRO A 128 6.39 12.23 8.18
C PRO A 128 4.98 11.75 7.84
N ASP A 129 4.29 11.19 8.83
CA ASP A 129 2.86 10.95 8.76
C ASP A 129 2.07 12.21 9.12
N SER A 130 0.82 12.23 8.69
CA SER A 130 -0.14 13.30 8.98
C SER A 130 -1.38 12.74 9.66
N VAL A 131 -2.01 13.58 10.49
CA VAL A 131 -3.25 13.29 11.20
C VAL A 131 -4.28 14.39 10.92
N ALA A 132 -5.56 14.02 10.94
CA ALA A 132 -6.66 14.98 10.99
C ALA A 132 -7.07 15.23 12.45
N VAL A 133 -7.03 16.49 12.86
CA VAL A 133 -7.36 16.92 14.22
C VAL A 133 -8.53 17.89 14.21
N SER A 134 -9.42 17.77 15.19
CA SER A 134 -10.53 18.70 15.43
C SER A 134 -10.30 19.44 16.74
N PHE A 135 -10.57 20.74 16.73
CA PHE A 135 -10.43 21.62 17.88
C PHE A 135 -11.80 22.03 18.40
N THR A 136 -11.96 22.04 19.72
CA THR A 136 -13.17 22.56 20.39
C THR A 136 -12.82 23.81 21.18
N LEU A 137 -13.60 24.87 20.99
CA LEU A 137 -13.48 26.13 21.72
C LEU A 137 -14.24 26.07 23.06
N HIS A 138 -13.69 26.71 24.11
CA HIS A 138 -14.46 26.93 25.33
C HIS A 138 -15.70 27.79 25.07
N LYS A 139 -16.84 27.44 25.70
CA LYS A 139 -18.15 28.09 25.47
C LYS A 139 -18.18 29.63 25.59
N ASN A 140 -17.27 30.22 26.36
CA ASN A 140 -17.20 31.66 26.61
C ASN A 140 -15.90 32.31 26.10
N ALA A 141 -15.08 31.57 25.33
CA ALA A 141 -13.86 32.11 24.74
C ALA A 141 -14.19 32.86 23.45
N SER A 142 -13.45 33.92 23.16
CA SER A 142 -13.48 34.56 21.85
C SER A 142 -12.89 33.61 20.80
N PRO A 143 -13.28 33.73 19.51
CA PRO A 143 -12.63 33.02 18.42
C PRO A 143 -11.11 33.14 18.52
N TYR A 144 -10.40 32.03 18.32
CA TYR A 144 -8.96 31.95 18.50
C TYR A 144 -8.27 31.56 17.20
N ALA A 145 -7.33 32.39 16.73
CA ALA A 145 -6.51 32.09 15.58
C ALA A 145 -5.34 31.18 16.01
N LEU A 146 -5.43 29.90 15.68
CA LEU A 146 -4.33 28.95 15.85
C LEU A 146 -3.35 29.15 14.68
N PRO A 147 -2.08 29.55 14.93
CA PRO A 147 -1.11 29.73 13.86
C PRO A 147 -0.70 28.38 13.25
N ALA A 148 -0.25 28.41 12.00
CA ALA A 148 0.44 27.29 11.37
C ALA A 148 1.69 26.92 12.20
N GLY A 149 2.01 25.63 12.28
CA GLY A 149 3.12 25.13 13.09
C GLY A 149 2.81 24.97 14.57
N SER A 150 1.55 25.05 14.99
CA SER A 150 1.15 24.82 16.38
C SER A 150 1.37 23.37 16.77
N LEU A 151 2.06 23.13 17.89
CA LEU A 151 2.51 21.79 18.29
C LEU A 151 1.43 21.03 19.06
N LEU A 152 1.19 19.80 18.63
CA LEU A 152 0.27 18.83 19.20
C LEU A 152 1.04 17.64 19.76
N ASP A 153 0.61 17.16 20.92
CA ASP A 153 1.22 16.04 21.62
C ASP A 153 0.73 14.71 21.06
N GLY A 154 1.64 13.93 20.48
CA GLY A 154 1.41 12.59 19.95
C GLY A 154 1.91 11.47 20.85
N GLY A 155 2.32 11.77 22.09
CA GLY A 155 2.86 10.79 23.03
C GLY A 155 4.36 10.53 22.86
N GLN A 156 4.77 9.27 23.01
CA GLN A 156 6.16 8.84 22.92
C GLN A 156 6.30 7.58 22.05
N ASP A 157 7.44 7.45 21.38
CA ASP A 157 7.80 6.26 20.63
C ASP A 157 8.32 5.13 21.55
N SER A 158 8.64 3.98 20.95
CA SER A 158 9.15 2.81 21.66
C SER A 158 10.52 3.02 22.33
N ALA A 159 11.27 4.03 21.89
CA ALA A 159 12.56 4.43 22.44
C ALA A 159 12.46 5.56 23.49
N GLY A 160 11.25 6.07 23.74
CA GLY A 160 10.96 7.13 24.71
C GLY A 160 11.14 8.55 24.16
N ASN A 161 11.29 8.73 22.84
CA ASN A 161 11.33 10.05 22.23
C ASN A 161 9.90 10.60 22.10
N SER A 162 9.73 11.91 22.33
CA SER A 162 8.42 12.56 22.19
C SER A 162 8.03 12.72 20.72
N ILE A 163 6.80 12.31 20.40
CA ILE A 163 6.19 12.45 19.07
C ILE A 163 5.37 13.74 19.09
N THR A 164 5.69 14.67 18.18
CA THR A 164 4.98 15.96 18.08
C THR A 164 4.52 16.20 16.65
N TYR A 165 3.25 16.57 16.49
CA TYR A 165 2.68 16.99 15.22
C TYR A 165 2.57 18.51 15.19
N GLN A 166 2.67 19.10 14.01
CA GLN A 166 2.52 20.53 13.80
C GLN A 166 1.35 20.76 12.84
N THR A 167 0.50 21.74 13.14
CA THR A 167 -0.60 22.11 12.22
C THR A 167 -0.05 22.62 10.89
N ASP A 168 -0.62 22.15 9.78
CA ASP A 168 -0.10 22.46 8.44
C ASP A 168 -0.40 23.90 8.00
N ASP A 169 -1.54 24.43 8.45
CA ASP A 169 -1.99 25.79 8.15
C ASP A 169 -2.56 26.45 9.41
N SER A 170 -2.79 27.76 9.32
CA SER A 170 -3.53 28.52 10.32
C SER A 170 -5.02 28.19 10.29
N LEU A 171 -5.64 28.13 11.46
CA LEU A 171 -7.07 27.88 11.61
C LEU A 171 -7.67 28.91 12.56
N LEU A 172 -8.74 29.57 12.14
CA LEU A 172 -9.58 30.33 13.06
C LEU A 172 -10.57 29.37 13.74
N ILE A 173 -10.32 29.05 15.00
CA ILE A 173 -11.19 28.20 15.80
C ILE A 173 -12.34 29.06 16.34
N THR A 174 -13.53 28.78 15.86
CA THR A 174 -14.78 29.38 16.33
C THR A 174 -15.56 28.39 17.20
N GLY A 175 -16.78 28.74 17.61
CA GLY A 175 -17.69 27.81 18.28
C GLY A 175 -18.29 26.76 17.35
N GLN A 176 -17.85 26.68 16.09
CA GLN A 176 -18.42 25.83 15.06
C GLN A 176 -18.48 24.36 15.51
N GLN A 177 -19.68 23.81 15.44
CA GLN A 177 -19.95 22.38 15.61
C GLN A 177 -20.95 21.93 14.56
N LEU A 178 -20.68 20.79 13.92
CA LEU A 178 -21.66 20.11 13.08
C LEU A 178 -22.72 19.48 13.98
N GLN A 179 -23.94 19.98 13.91
CA GLN A 179 -25.07 19.46 14.69
C GLN A 179 -25.84 18.42 13.89
N GLN A 180 -26.07 18.70 12.60
CA GLN A 180 -26.86 17.84 11.74
C GLN A 180 -26.17 17.57 10.41
N LEU A 181 -26.21 16.30 9.99
CA LEU A 181 -25.86 15.86 8.65
C LEU A 181 -27.02 15.03 8.13
N CYS A 182 -27.62 15.47 7.03
CA CYS A 182 -28.71 14.74 6.39
C CYS A 182 -28.56 14.74 4.88
N TRP A 183 -29.15 13.75 4.22
CA TRP A 183 -29.21 13.71 2.77
C TRP A 183 -30.55 13.20 2.28
N THR A 184 -30.87 13.49 1.03
CA THR A 184 -32.08 12.97 0.36
C THR A 184 -31.73 11.78 -0.51
N ALA A 185 -32.57 10.76 -0.45
CA ALA A 185 -32.46 9.55 -1.26
C ALA A 185 -33.84 9.20 -1.82
N GLN A 186 -33.85 8.64 -3.02
CA GLN A 186 -35.08 8.16 -3.65
C GLN A 186 -35.36 6.74 -3.18
N VAL A 187 -36.54 6.52 -2.62
CA VAL A 187 -37.07 5.19 -2.29
C VAL A 187 -38.32 4.97 -3.11
N GLU A 188 -38.26 3.99 -4.01
CA GLU A 188 -39.28 3.73 -5.03
C GLU A 188 -39.54 5.00 -5.87
N ASN A 189 -40.73 5.60 -5.73
CA ASN A 189 -41.13 6.84 -6.42
C ASN A 189 -41.23 8.04 -5.48
N THR A 190 -40.74 7.93 -4.24
CA THR A 190 -40.81 9.01 -3.26
C THR A 190 -39.42 9.39 -2.77
N TRP A 191 -39.17 10.69 -2.68
CA TRP A 191 -37.95 11.20 -2.06
C TRP A 191 -38.14 11.30 -0.56
N LYS A 192 -37.14 10.79 0.16
CA LYS A 192 -37.07 10.87 1.62
C LYS A 192 -35.75 11.47 2.04
N ARG A 193 -35.76 12.15 3.17
CA ARG A 193 -34.60 12.73 3.84
C ARG A 193 -34.19 11.85 5.01
N TYR A 194 -32.92 11.49 5.05
CA TYR A 194 -32.30 10.64 6.05
C TYR A 194 -31.34 11.47 6.90
N THR A 195 -31.52 11.41 8.21
CA THR A 195 -30.66 12.08 9.17
C THR A 195 -29.61 11.11 9.68
N VAL A 196 -28.34 11.48 9.53
CA VAL A 196 -27.19 10.59 9.70
C VAL A 196 -26.37 11.01 10.91
N ILE A 197 -26.30 12.31 11.15
CA ILE A 197 -25.80 12.89 12.39
C ILE A 197 -26.88 13.83 12.88
N ASP A 198 -27.24 13.70 14.15
CA ASP A 198 -28.07 14.67 14.86
C ASP A 198 -27.67 14.67 16.34
N SER A 199 -26.97 15.73 16.74
CA SER A 199 -26.51 15.93 18.10
C SER A 199 -27.65 16.11 19.12
N ALA A 200 -28.82 16.58 18.69
CA ALA A 200 -29.96 16.80 19.58
C ALA A 200 -30.64 15.48 19.98
N THR A 201 -30.64 14.50 19.06
CA THR A 201 -31.24 13.17 19.26
C THR A 201 -30.20 12.06 19.50
N ASP A 202 -28.92 12.44 19.64
CA ASP A 202 -27.77 11.53 19.84
C ASP A 202 -27.59 10.50 18.71
N VAL A 203 -27.94 10.89 17.48
CA VAL A 203 -27.71 10.09 16.28
C VAL A 203 -26.29 10.35 15.79
N THR A 204 -25.47 9.31 15.73
CA THR A 204 -24.08 9.38 15.28
C THR A 204 -23.83 8.47 14.09
N LEU A 205 -22.88 8.86 13.23
CA LEU A 205 -22.39 8.02 12.14
C LEU A 205 -21.89 6.66 12.69
N PRO A 206 -22.32 5.52 12.11
CA PRO A 206 -21.88 4.21 12.57
C PRO A 206 -20.38 4.01 12.30
N ALA A 207 -19.72 3.19 13.12
CA ALA A 207 -18.26 2.96 13.05
C ALA A 207 -17.80 2.40 11.70
N GLU A 208 -18.67 1.65 11.02
CA GLU A 208 -18.39 1.11 9.69
C GLU A 208 -18.52 2.15 8.57
N GLY A 209 -19.09 3.32 8.84
CA GLY A 209 -19.40 4.37 7.88
C GLY A 209 -20.71 4.14 7.12
N LEU A 210 -21.21 5.18 6.44
CA LEU A 210 -22.44 5.12 5.63
C LEU A 210 -22.17 5.59 4.20
N ARG A 211 -22.83 4.97 3.22
CA ARG A 211 -22.79 5.47 1.84
C ARG A 211 -23.66 6.72 1.73
N LEU A 212 -23.13 7.77 1.11
CA LEU A 212 -23.89 8.98 0.84
C LEU A 212 -25.13 8.64 0.00
N PHE A 213 -26.25 9.32 0.29
CA PHE A 213 -27.54 9.13 -0.40
C PHE A 213 -28.13 7.72 -0.27
N SER A 214 -27.72 6.95 0.74
CA SER A 214 -28.37 5.67 1.08
C SER A 214 -29.66 5.89 1.87
N ASP A 215 -30.59 4.94 1.76
CA ASP A 215 -31.90 4.94 2.39
C ASP A 215 -31.92 4.24 3.76
N ILE A 216 -30.78 4.22 4.44
CA ILE A 216 -30.59 3.51 5.70
C ILE A 216 -31.14 4.36 6.87
N GLY A 217 -32.15 3.84 7.56
CA GLY A 217 -32.78 4.48 8.72
C GLY A 217 -34.22 4.95 8.45
N GLU A 218 -34.80 5.70 9.39
CA GLU A 218 -36.13 6.28 9.21
C GLU A 218 -36.06 7.59 8.41
N GLY A 219 -36.52 7.54 7.16
CA GLY A 219 -36.57 8.70 6.27
C GLY A 219 -37.85 9.53 6.45
N THR A 220 -37.71 10.85 6.47
CA THR A 220 -38.82 11.82 6.49
C THR A 220 -39.18 12.26 5.07
N ALA A 221 -40.46 12.50 4.77
CA ALA A 221 -40.86 12.99 3.45
C ALA A 221 -40.22 14.36 3.16
N THR A 222 -39.73 14.56 1.94
CA THR A 222 -39.10 15.81 1.49
C THR A 222 -39.70 16.29 0.17
N GLN A 223 -39.63 17.61 -0.11
CA GLN A 223 -40.05 18.18 -1.40
C GLN A 223 -38.95 18.08 -2.46
N GLU A 224 -37.70 17.89 -2.04
CA GLU A 224 -36.55 17.71 -2.94
C GLU A 224 -36.76 16.51 -3.88
N GLN A 225 -36.45 16.70 -5.16
CA GLN A 225 -36.57 15.66 -6.20
C GLN A 225 -35.20 15.22 -6.74
N ALA A 226 -34.14 15.46 -5.97
CA ALA A 226 -32.75 15.19 -6.35
C ALA A 226 -31.94 14.75 -5.12
N PRO A 227 -30.78 14.08 -5.30
CA PRO A 227 -29.88 13.76 -4.20
C PRO A 227 -29.17 15.02 -3.74
N VAL A 228 -29.43 15.39 -2.49
CA VAL A 228 -28.97 16.61 -1.85
C VAL A 228 -28.39 16.26 -0.49
N LEU A 229 -27.25 16.86 -0.17
CA LEU A 229 -26.56 16.77 1.10
C LEU A 229 -26.74 18.07 1.89
N TYR A 230 -27.00 17.98 3.19
CA TYR A 230 -27.22 19.11 4.08
C TYR A 230 -26.33 19.01 5.31
N LEU A 231 -25.67 20.10 5.64
CA LEU A 231 -24.84 20.26 6.84
C LEU A 231 -25.40 21.41 7.66
N GLY A 232 -25.79 21.14 8.90
CA GLY A 232 -26.29 22.12 9.87
C GLY A 232 -25.22 22.41 10.91
N PHE A 233 -24.72 23.65 10.92
CA PHE A 233 -23.71 24.12 11.86
C PHE A 233 -24.30 25.03 12.93
N ASN A 234 -23.83 24.90 14.16
CA ASN A 234 -24.10 25.82 15.26
C ASN A 234 -22.79 26.45 15.78
N GLY A 235 -22.87 27.56 16.50
CA GLY A 235 -21.71 28.27 17.06
C GLY A 235 -20.88 29.00 16.01
N THR A 236 -21.46 29.23 14.84
CA THR A 236 -20.91 29.94 13.69
C THR A 236 -21.75 31.20 13.42
N SER A 237 -21.13 32.21 12.83
CA SER A 237 -21.78 33.43 12.33
C SER A 237 -21.41 33.69 10.86
N ALA A 238 -22.14 34.61 10.21
CA ALA A 238 -21.73 35.13 8.91
C ALA A 238 -20.27 35.65 8.95
N GLN A 239 -19.53 35.48 7.86
CA GLN A 239 -18.09 35.79 7.72
C GLN A 239 -17.11 34.85 8.43
N ASP A 240 -17.57 33.90 9.25
CA ASP A 240 -16.72 32.85 9.80
C ASP A 240 -16.25 31.88 8.71
N THR A 241 -15.08 31.28 8.90
CA THR A 241 -14.57 30.22 8.03
C THR A 241 -14.94 28.86 8.60
N LEU A 242 -15.71 28.09 7.84
CA LEU A 242 -15.97 26.69 8.11
C LEU A 242 -14.76 25.87 7.67
N SER A 243 -14.25 25.02 8.56
CA SER A 243 -13.22 24.03 8.22
C SER A 243 -13.71 22.64 8.58
N VAL A 244 -13.88 21.80 7.55
CA VAL A 244 -14.43 20.44 7.69
C VAL A 244 -13.45 19.44 7.11
N TYR A 245 -13.02 18.47 7.89
CA TYR A 245 -12.25 17.33 7.37
C TYR A 245 -13.22 16.21 7.01
N TRP A 246 -13.20 15.78 5.75
CA TRP A 246 -13.97 14.65 5.25
C TRP A 246 -13.09 13.41 5.20
N SER A 247 -13.53 12.33 5.84
CA SER A 247 -12.95 11.00 5.68
C SER A 247 -13.88 10.17 4.83
N VAL A 248 -13.51 9.94 3.58
CA VAL A 248 -14.33 9.28 2.56
C VAL A 248 -13.54 8.20 1.83
N ARG A 249 -14.28 7.16 1.42
CA ARG A 249 -13.83 6.14 0.47
C ARG A 249 -14.71 6.21 -0.78
N ALA A 250 -14.13 6.59 -1.90
CA ALA A 250 -14.84 6.71 -3.17
C ALA A 250 -13.96 6.23 -4.33
N SER A 251 -14.58 5.54 -5.29
CA SER A 251 -13.95 5.20 -6.57
C SER A 251 -13.99 6.36 -7.56
N SER A 252 -14.98 7.26 -7.46
CA SER A 252 -15.18 8.37 -8.40
C SER A 252 -15.51 9.68 -7.69
N ALA A 253 -15.22 10.79 -8.36
CA ALA A 253 -15.53 12.13 -7.85
C ALA A 253 -16.99 12.52 -8.12
N LEU A 254 -17.63 13.10 -7.10
CA LEU A 254 -18.94 13.71 -7.22
C LEU A 254 -18.82 15.11 -7.84
N ASP A 255 -19.82 15.47 -8.64
CA ASP A 255 -19.98 16.82 -9.17
C ASP A 255 -21.01 17.56 -8.31
N LEU A 256 -20.54 18.15 -7.21
CA LEU A 256 -21.37 18.85 -6.23
C LEU A 256 -21.27 20.36 -6.44
N ALA A 257 -22.42 21.03 -6.51
CA ALA A 257 -22.52 22.47 -6.35
C ALA A 257 -22.91 22.78 -4.90
N TRP A 258 -22.15 23.66 -4.24
CA TRP A 258 -22.38 24.01 -2.84
C TRP A 258 -23.12 25.34 -2.74
N CYS A 259 -24.12 25.37 -1.86
CA CYS A 259 -24.97 26.51 -1.58
C CYS A 259 -25.06 26.75 -0.07
N TYR A 260 -25.34 27.98 0.34
CA TYR A 260 -25.64 28.38 1.71
C TYR A 260 -27.01 29.06 1.78
N TYR A 261 -27.57 29.13 2.99
CA TYR A 261 -28.84 29.80 3.22
C TYR A 261 -28.66 31.27 3.61
N ASN A 262 -29.30 32.18 2.90
CA ASN A 262 -29.22 33.64 3.16
C ASN A 262 -30.46 34.21 3.90
N GLY A 263 -31.39 33.36 4.34
CA GLY A 263 -32.61 33.76 5.04
C GLY A 263 -33.86 33.78 4.16
N THR A 264 -33.73 33.80 2.83
CA THR A 264 -34.86 33.64 1.90
C THR A 264 -34.67 32.44 1.00
N ASP A 265 -33.49 32.32 0.38
CA ASP A 265 -33.18 31.35 -0.67
C ASP A 265 -31.80 30.69 -0.46
N TRP A 266 -31.50 29.70 -1.31
CA TRP A 266 -30.18 29.10 -1.40
C TRP A 266 -29.32 29.85 -2.42
N ALA A 267 -28.16 30.37 -1.99
CA ALA A 267 -27.20 31.06 -2.84
C ALA A 267 -25.90 30.24 -2.97
N SER A 268 -25.16 30.38 -4.08
CA SER A 268 -23.94 29.60 -4.34
C SER A 268 -22.79 29.99 -3.40
N LEU A 269 -22.08 28.99 -2.90
CA LEU A 269 -20.90 29.08 -2.04
C LEU A 269 -19.60 28.77 -2.79
N ASP A 270 -19.68 28.26 -4.03
CA ASP A 270 -18.54 27.70 -4.76
C ASP A 270 -17.40 28.70 -5.00
N ALA A 271 -17.69 30.00 -5.05
CA ALA A 271 -16.67 31.04 -5.25
C ALA A 271 -15.73 31.23 -4.04
N GLU A 272 -16.21 30.97 -2.82
CA GLU A 272 -15.42 31.06 -1.58
C GLU A 272 -14.91 29.69 -1.10
N LEU A 273 -15.19 28.63 -1.88
CA LEU A 273 -14.88 27.26 -1.51
C LEU A 273 -13.45 26.87 -1.90
N GLN A 274 -12.71 26.35 -0.92
CA GLN A 274 -11.47 25.61 -1.10
C GLN A 274 -11.74 24.13 -0.82
N ASP A 275 -12.02 23.39 -1.90
CA ASP A 275 -12.25 21.95 -1.83
C ASP A 275 -10.98 21.17 -2.19
N GLU A 276 -10.33 20.58 -1.18
CA GLU A 276 -9.19 19.68 -1.38
C GLU A 276 -9.60 18.20 -1.39
N THR A 277 -10.90 17.90 -1.29
CA THR A 277 -11.46 16.53 -1.35
C THR A 277 -11.68 16.03 -2.78
N ALA A 278 -11.49 16.91 -3.77
CA ALA A 278 -11.73 16.64 -5.19
C ALA A 278 -13.15 16.12 -5.46
N GLY A 279 -14.18 16.79 -4.93
CA GLY A 279 -15.57 16.33 -5.07
C GLY A 279 -15.88 15.11 -4.21
N LEU A 280 -15.40 15.10 -2.95
CA LEU A 280 -15.54 13.98 -2.01
C LEU A 280 -15.00 12.64 -2.54
N SER A 281 -13.97 12.70 -3.40
CA SER A 281 -13.31 11.51 -3.94
C SER A 281 -12.06 11.09 -3.15
N VAL A 282 -11.56 11.98 -2.30
CA VAL A 282 -10.38 11.77 -1.45
C VAL A 282 -10.64 12.38 -0.07
N SER A 283 -10.16 11.72 0.98
CA SER A 283 -10.22 12.27 2.33
C SER A 283 -9.31 13.49 2.46
N ASN A 284 -9.88 14.66 2.73
CA ASN A 284 -9.13 15.90 2.95
C ASN A 284 -10.01 17.02 3.56
N LEU A 285 -9.43 18.22 3.70
CA LEU A 285 -10.12 19.43 4.14
C LEU A 285 -11.03 20.02 3.05
N TRP A 286 -12.18 20.50 3.51
CA TRP A 286 -13.13 21.33 2.80
C TRP A 286 -13.28 22.62 3.62
N ARG A 287 -12.93 23.76 3.03
CA ARG A 287 -12.93 25.06 3.72
C ARG A 287 -13.75 26.06 2.94
N ALA A 288 -14.69 26.72 3.60
CA ALA A 288 -15.49 27.78 2.98
C ALA A 288 -15.72 28.90 3.98
N ARG A 289 -15.55 30.15 3.53
CA ARG A 289 -15.97 31.30 4.32
C ARG A 289 -17.44 31.57 4.07
N LEU A 290 -18.18 31.82 5.15
CA LEU A 290 -19.60 32.14 5.05
C LEU A 290 -19.79 33.57 4.53
N PRO A 291 -20.61 33.79 3.50
CA PRO A 291 -20.91 35.13 3.01
C PRO A 291 -21.61 35.99 4.07
N ALA A 292 -21.49 37.32 3.95
CA ALA A 292 -21.96 38.28 4.96
C ALA A 292 -23.48 38.28 5.15
N ASP A 293 -24.23 37.86 4.13
CA ASP A 293 -25.68 37.73 4.14
C ASP A 293 -26.16 36.35 4.62
N SER A 294 -25.26 35.47 5.06
CA SER A 294 -25.64 34.18 5.65
C SER A 294 -26.54 34.38 6.87
N GLN A 295 -27.65 33.65 6.93
CA GLN A 295 -28.59 33.70 8.04
C GLN A 295 -28.83 32.30 8.60
N PRO A 296 -29.11 32.16 9.90
CA PRO A 296 -29.56 30.88 10.44
C PRO A 296 -30.90 30.49 9.82
N GLY A 297 -31.15 29.18 9.74
CA GLY A 297 -32.43 28.63 9.28
C GLY A 297 -33.61 29.21 10.06
N SER A 298 -34.71 29.46 9.37
CA SER A 298 -36.00 29.83 9.97
C SER A 298 -37.06 28.82 9.54
N PRO A 299 -38.03 28.41 10.37
CA PRO A 299 -38.90 27.26 10.10
C PRO A 299 -39.99 27.49 9.03
N LYS A 300 -39.68 28.16 7.91
CA LYS A 300 -40.67 28.52 6.89
C LYS A 300 -40.68 27.68 5.63
N ASN A 301 -39.66 26.88 5.30
CA ASN A 301 -39.71 25.97 4.16
C ASN A 301 -38.97 24.64 4.46
N ASP A 302 -39.64 23.52 4.14
CA ASP A 302 -39.12 22.14 4.16
C ASP A 302 -38.73 21.47 5.49
N GLY A 303 -38.96 22.12 6.65
CA GLY A 303 -38.75 21.48 7.95
C GLY A 303 -37.30 21.05 8.20
N LEU A 304 -36.35 21.63 7.46
CA LEU A 304 -34.90 21.39 7.51
C LEU A 304 -34.18 22.53 8.23
N GLN A 305 -34.93 23.53 8.67
CA GLN A 305 -34.40 24.81 9.15
C GLN A 305 -34.72 24.96 10.63
N GLU A 306 -34.14 24.06 11.45
CA GLU A 306 -34.11 24.26 12.90
C GLU A 306 -33.55 25.64 13.19
N ALA A 307 -34.27 26.39 14.03
CA ALA A 307 -33.92 27.77 14.32
C ALA A 307 -32.55 27.82 14.98
N GLY A 308 -31.62 28.56 14.37
CA GLY A 308 -30.28 28.81 14.92
C GLY A 308 -29.13 28.05 14.25
N TYR A 309 -29.38 27.13 13.31
CA TYR A 309 -28.30 26.49 12.53
C TYR A 309 -28.03 27.22 11.22
N TYR A 310 -26.75 27.36 10.87
CA TYR A 310 -26.30 27.78 9.54
C TYR A 310 -26.21 26.55 8.65
N TRP A 311 -26.95 26.58 7.54
CA TRP A 311 -27.09 25.44 6.67
C TRP A 311 -26.26 25.58 5.40
N ILE A 312 -25.52 24.53 5.07
CA ILE A 312 -24.85 24.33 3.80
C ILE A 312 -25.54 23.18 3.06
N LYS A 313 -25.81 23.38 1.78
CA LYS A 313 -26.46 22.41 0.88
C LYS A 313 -25.50 22.05 -0.25
N GLY A 314 -25.22 20.77 -0.44
CA GLY A 314 -24.52 20.25 -1.61
C GLY A 314 -25.51 19.56 -2.54
N THR A 315 -25.69 20.05 -3.76
CA THR A 315 -26.56 19.44 -4.78
C THR A 315 -25.73 18.74 -5.83
N LEU A 316 -26.08 17.50 -6.17
CA LEU A 316 -25.42 16.76 -7.25
C LEU A 316 -25.89 17.29 -8.61
N ASN A 317 -24.94 17.64 -9.49
CA ASN A 317 -25.26 18.10 -10.84
C ASN A 317 -25.69 16.93 -11.75
N GLU A 318 -26.88 17.02 -12.34
CA GLU A 318 -27.51 15.94 -13.13
C GLU A 318 -26.71 15.52 -14.38
N LYS A 319 -25.80 16.35 -14.90
CA LYS A 319 -25.07 16.07 -16.16
C LYS A 319 -24.21 14.81 -16.14
N LYS A 320 -23.81 14.30 -14.96
CA LYS A 320 -23.18 12.97 -14.79
C LYS A 320 -24.14 11.86 -14.35
N ALA A 321 -25.31 12.20 -13.79
CA ALA A 321 -26.31 11.22 -13.38
C ALA A 321 -26.96 10.50 -14.58
N VAL A 322 -26.98 11.14 -15.75
CA VAL A 322 -27.70 10.66 -16.96
C VAL A 322 -26.96 9.57 -17.76
N LYS A 323 -25.76 9.13 -17.36
CA LYS A 323 -25.12 7.96 -18.01
C LYS A 323 -25.41 6.61 -17.36
N ASP A 324 -25.95 6.59 -16.15
CA ASP A 324 -26.36 5.36 -15.49
C ASP A 324 -27.66 5.63 -14.71
N GLU A 325 -28.81 5.45 -15.36
CA GLU A 325 -30.14 5.41 -14.71
C GLU A 325 -30.26 4.30 -13.64
N ARG A 326 -29.17 3.55 -13.42
CA ARG A 326 -28.92 2.61 -12.34
C ARG A 326 -27.46 2.68 -11.88
N ALA A 327 -26.89 3.86 -11.63
CA ALA A 327 -25.62 3.89 -10.91
C ALA A 327 -25.88 3.22 -9.56
N PRO A 328 -25.35 2.00 -9.30
CA PRO A 328 -25.72 1.26 -8.11
C PRO A 328 -25.30 2.08 -6.89
N ALA A 329 -26.02 1.94 -5.77
CA ALA A 329 -25.66 2.55 -4.49
C ALA A 329 -24.18 2.30 -4.11
N GLU A 330 -23.55 1.27 -4.69
CA GLU A 330 -22.13 0.91 -4.57
C GLU A 330 -21.15 1.94 -5.18
N ALA A 331 -21.57 2.80 -6.12
CA ALA A 331 -20.72 3.81 -6.75
C ALA A 331 -20.60 5.11 -5.92
N MET A 332 -21.45 5.29 -4.90
CA MET A 332 -21.44 6.48 -4.05
C MET A 332 -20.33 6.42 -2.99
N PRO A 333 -19.70 7.58 -2.67
CA PRO A 333 -18.72 7.65 -1.61
C PRO A 333 -19.26 7.10 -0.30
N LYS A 334 -18.45 6.30 0.37
CA LYS A 334 -18.68 5.87 1.75
C LYS A 334 -18.03 6.85 2.70
N LEU A 335 -18.86 7.49 3.51
CA LEU A 335 -18.46 8.43 4.55
C LEU A 335 -18.05 7.67 5.80
N GLN A 336 -16.80 7.84 6.22
CA GLN A 336 -16.24 7.21 7.42
C GLN A 336 -16.24 8.15 8.64
N ALA A 337 -15.98 9.43 8.41
CA ALA A 337 -16.02 10.46 9.45
C ALA A 337 -16.15 11.86 8.83
N VAL A 338 -16.75 12.77 9.58
CA VAL A 338 -16.79 14.21 9.28
C VAL A 338 -16.42 14.96 10.54
N LEU A 339 -15.41 15.82 10.45
CA LEU A 339 -14.91 16.59 11.57
C LEU A 339 -15.08 18.07 11.30
N ALA A 340 -15.85 18.77 12.15
CA ALA A 340 -15.91 20.23 12.14
C ALA A 340 -14.73 20.83 12.90
N SER A 341 -14.41 22.10 12.62
CA SER A 341 -13.29 22.83 13.22
C SER A 341 -11.97 22.04 13.11
N ALA A 342 -11.78 21.42 11.95
CA ALA A 342 -10.70 20.47 11.72
C ALA A 342 -9.54 21.08 10.93
N MET A 343 -8.34 20.52 11.11
CA MET A 343 -7.12 20.85 10.40
C MET A 343 -6.25 19.59 10.27
N THR A 344 -5.39 19.53 9.27
CA THR A 344 -4.36 18.49 9.18
C THR A 344 -3.11 18.92 9.95
N ALA A 345 -2.44 17.95 10.56
CA ALA A 345 -1.18 18.18 11.24
C ALA A 345 -0.17 17.10 10.86
N THR A 346 1.04 17.52 10.51
CA THR A 346 2.13 16.66 10.04
C THR A 346 3.19 16.49 11.12
N LEU A 347 3.85 15.33 11.18
CA LEU A 347 4.91 15.05 12.15
C LEU A 347 6.07 16.06 12.01
N ASN A 348 6.43 16.75 13.10
CA ASN A 348 7.38 17.86 13.09
C ASN A 348 8.85 17.40 12.94
N VAL A 349 9.27 16.37 13.70
CA VAL A 349 10.69 15.95 13.77
C VAL A 349 10.84 14.46 13.45
N ALA A 350 10.52 14.08 12.20
CA ALA A 350 10.58 12.68 11.77
C ALA A 350 11.97 12.03 11.96
N GLN A 351 13.07 12.79 11.98
CA GLN A 351 14.43 12.23 12.06
C GLN A 351 14.82 11.68 13.45
N THR A 352 14.21 12.20 14.52
CA THR A 352 14.50 11.78 15.91
C THR A 352 13.58 10.66 16.37
N VAL A 353 12.47 10.44 15.67
CA VAL A 353 11.52 9.36 15.94
C VAL A 353 12.11 8.04 15.46
N ASP A 354 11.96 7.00 16.28
CA ASP A 354 12.40 5.66 15.94
C ASP A 354 11.65 5.09 14.73
N ASP A 355 12.35 4.32 13.89
CA ASP A 355 11.77 3.75 12.65
C ASP A 355 10.57 2.82 12.94
N SER A 356 10.47 2.27 14.15
CA SER A 356 9.32 1.46 14.57
C SER A 356 7.99 2.21 14.62
N HIS A 357 8.02 3.54 14.80
CA HIS A 357 6.80 4.38 14.72
C HIS A 357 6.15 4.25 13.35
N PHE A 358 6.93 4.29 12.28
CA PHE A 358 6.41 4.23 10.90
C PHE A 358 6.03 2.81 10.46
N ALA A 359 6.18 1.79 11.32
CA ALA A 359 5.75 0.43 11.02
C ALA A 359 4.23 0.29 11.07
N GLN A 360 3.54 1.12 11.84
CA GLN A 360 2.08 1.15 11.98
C GLN A 360 1.59 2.59 12.08
N PRO A 361 0.40 2.92 11.55
CA PRO A 361 -0.23 4.22 11.79
C PRO A 361 -0.35 4.55 13.27
N LEU A 362 -0.22 5.84 13.62
CA LEU A 362 -0.56 6.32 14.95
C LEU A 362 -2.04 5.99 15.22
N PRO A 363 -2.38 5.29 16.32
CA PRO A 363 -3.75 4.93 16.60
C PRO A 363 -4.67 6.15 16.74
N ALA A 364 -5.94 5.97 16.43
CA ALA A 364 -6.96 6.98 16.68
C ALA A 364 -7.02 7.37 18.17
N ASN A 365 -7.35 8.63 18.41
CA ASN A 365 -7.49 9.29 19.72
C ASN A 365 -6.20 9.39 20.54
N THR A 366 -5.04 9.32 19.89
CA THR A 366 -3.75 9.50 20.56
C THR A 366 -3.46 10.99 20.79
N VAL A 367 -3.66 11.82 19.76
CA VAL A 367 -3.49 13.27 19.87
C VAL A 367 -4.71 13.87 20.57
N SER A 368 -4.51 14.32 21.81
CA SER A 368 -5.58 14.82 22.69
C SER A 368 -5.35 16.24 23.23
N GLN A 369 -4.15 16.80 23.06
CA GLN A 369 -3.79 18.11 23.59
C GLN A 369 -2.70 18.81 22.76
N LEU A 370 -2.57 20.12 22.96
CA LEU A 370 -1.43 20.89 22.47
C LEU A 370 -0.23 20.73 23.42
N VAL A 371 0.99 20.79 22.86
CA VAL A 371 2.22 20.80 23.68
C VAL A 371 2.28 22.04 24.57
N THR A 372 1.89 23.19 24.03
CA THR A 372 1.71 24.42 24.81
C THR A 372 0.21 24.65 25.01
N PRO A 373 -0.32 24.55 26.25
CA PRO A 373 -1.74 24.74 26.50
C PRO A 373 -2.23 26.13 26.09
N VAL A 374 -3.35 26.19 25.38
CA VAL A 374 -4.02 27.43 24.98
C VAL A 374 -5.35 27.52 25.73
N ALA A 375 -5.52 28.54 26.58
CA ALA A 375 -6.68 28.66 27.47
C ALA A 375 -8.04 28.75 26.73
N ALA A 376 -8.06 29.18 25.47
CA ALA A 376 -9.28 29.26 24.67
C ALA A 376 -9.77 27.89 24.15
N ILE A 377 -8.88 26.91 24.02
CA ILE A 377 -9.17 25.60 23.44
C ILE A 377 -9.53 24.63 24.57
N SER A 378 -10.75 24.09 24.53
CA SER A 378 -11.24 23.14 25.54
C SER A 378 -10.87 21.68 25.24
N GLY A 379 -10.52 21.37 23.99
CA GLY A 379 -10.12 20.02 23.62
C GLY A 379 -9.58 19.90 22.20
N VAL A 380 -8.73 18.90 22.00
CA VAL A 380 -8.23 18.45 20.70
C VAL A 380 -8.57 16.98 20.54
N ARG A 381 -9.01 16.56 19.35
CA ARG A 381 -9.33 15.15 19.07
C ARG A 381 -8.82 14.74 17.70
N GLN A 382 -8.21 13.56 17.63
CA GLN A 382 -7.76 12.90 16.40
C GLN A 382 -8.50 11.56 16.23
N PRO A 383 -9.73 11.54 15.70
CA PRO A 383 -10.55 10.32 15.69
C PRO A 383 -10.14 9.29 14.62
N LEU A 384 -9.23 9.63 13.71
CA LEU A 384 -8.76 8.78 12.63
C LEU A 384 -7.26 8.46 12.82
N PRO A 385 -6.78 7.26 12.45
CA PRO A 385 -5.36 6.94 12.47
C PRO A 385 -4.52 7.89 11.60
N SER A 386 -3.20 7.96 11.84
CA SER A 386 -2.32 8.71 10.95
C SER A 386 -2.16 8.06 9.57
N VAL A 387 -1.73 8.85 8.59
CA VAL A 387 -1.59 8.41 7.20
C VAL A 387 -0.27 8.93 6.62
N GLY A 388 0.34 8.17 5.70
CA GLY A 388 1.46 8.63 4.88
C GLY A 388 2.87 8.41 5.45
N GLY A 389 3.00 7.96 6.70
CA GLY A 389 4.30 7.73 7.33
C GLY A 389 5.12 6.64 6.65
N GLN A 390 6.42 6.89 6.48
CA GLN A 390 7.37 5.87 6.04
C GLN A 390 8.65 5.88 6.86
N PRO A 391 9.19 4.69 7.19
CA PRO A 391 10.45 4.59 7.90
C PRO A 391 11.59 5.09 7.03
N ARG A 392 12.74 5.32 7.66
CA ARG A 392 13.98 5.62 6.95
C ARG A 392 14.29 4.53 5.92
N GLU A 393 14.77 4.96 4.77
CA GLU A 393 15.16 4.04 3.71
C GLU A 393 16.37 3.21 4.16
N THR A 394 16.30 1.89 3.94
CA THR A 394 17.46 1.02 4.21
C THR A 394 18.51 1.16 3.11
N GLU A 395 19.77 0.84 3.40
CA GLU A 395 20.87 0.91 2.42
C GLU A 395 20.63 -0.03 1.21
N ALA A 396 19.94 -1.16 1.42
CA ALA A 396 19.52 -2.05 0.33
C ALA A 396 18.46 -1.40 -0.57
N ALA A 397 17.44 -0.76 0.01
CA ALA A 397 16.42 -0.02 -0.74
C ALA A 397 17.03 1.19 -1.47
N MET A 398 17.94 1.91 -0.83
CA MET A 398 18.70 3.01 -1.43
C MET A 398 19.48 2.54 -2.66
N SER A 399 20.16 1.39 -2.56
CA SER A 399 20.92 0.81 -3.68
C SER A 399 20.02 0.42 -4.85
N GLN A 400 18.84 -0.14 -4.56
CA GLN A 400 17.83 -0.47 -5.57
C GLN A 400 17.31 0.79 -6.26
N ARG A 401 16.99 1.84 -5.49
CA ARG A 401 16.57 3.13 -6.01
C ARG A 401 17.67 3.82 -6.82
N ALA A 402 18.93 3.75 -6.39
CA ALA A 402 20.05 4.32 -7.15
C ALA A 402 20.16 3.65 -8.54
N ALA A 403 20.03 2.32 -8.58
CA ALA A 403 20.03 1.57 -9.84
C ALA A 403 18.88 1.99 -10.77
N THR A 404 17.65 2.10 -10.26
CA THR A 404 16.50 2.57 -11.06
C THR A 404 16.72 4.01 -11.54
N ARG A 405 17.13 4.90 -10.64
CA ARG A 405 17.38 6.32 -10.92
C ARG A 405 18.39 6.53 -12.04
N ILE A 406 19.47 5.75 -12.06
CA ILE A 406 20.50 5.78 -13.11
C ILE A 406 19.95 5.25 -14.44
N ALA A 407 19.10 4.22 -14.40
CA ALA A 407 18.51 3.63 -15.59
C ALA A 407 17.53 4.59 -16.31
N HIS A 408 16.58 5.19 -15.59
CA HIS A 408 15.57 6.07 -16.20
C HIS A 408 15.93 7.56 -16.21
N ARG A 409 16.93 8.00 -15.43
CA ARG A 409 17.43 9.40 -15.40
C ARG A 409 16.34 10.47 -15.19
N GLN A 410 15.32 10.17 -14.37
CA GLN A 410 14.14 11.02 -14.14
C GLN A 410 13.33 11.34 -15.39
N ARG A 411 13.27 10.42 -16.35
CA ARG A 411 12.43 10.58 -17.54
C ARG A 411 11.59 9.33 -17.75
N ALA A 412 10.33 9.56 -18.09
CA ALA A 412 9.34 8.53 -18.38
C ALA A 412 9.26 8.32 -19.91
N ILE A 413 10.33 7.77 -20.50
CA ILE A 413 10.45 7.59 -21.95
C ILE A 413 9.85 6.25 -22.41
N THR A 414 10.18 5.18 -21.69
CA THR A 414 9.69 3.82 -21.99
C THR A 414 8.61 3.39 -20.99
N TRP A 415 7.83 2.37 -21.33
CA TRP A 415 6.82 1.76 -20.45
C TRP A 415 7.39 1.38 -19.08
N ASN A 416 8.58 0.77 -19.05
CA ASN A 416 9.21 0.40 -17.77
C ASN A 416 9.72 1.61 -16.99
N ASN A 417 10.08 2.72 -17.65
CA ASN A 417 10.40 3.96 -16.95
C ASN A 417 9.14 4.56 -16.31
N MET A 418 8.01 4.56 -17.01
CA MET A 418 6.72 5.02 -16.44
C MET A 418 6.36 4.20 -15.20
N ARG A 419 6.41 2.87 -15.28
CA ARG A 419 6.20 1.96 -14.14
C ARG A 419 7.13 2.26 -12.98
N SER A 420 8.45 2.27 -13.23
CA SER A 420 9.44 2.45 -12.16
C SER A 420 9.30 3.81 -11.47
N LEU A 421 9.03 4.87 -12.24
CA LEU A 421 8.90 6.22 -11.71
C LEU A 421 7.61 6.38 -10.88
N LEU A 422 6.49 5.80 -11.33
CA LEU A 422 5.24 5.76 -10.58
C LEU A 422 5.41 5.02 -9.25
N MET A 423 5.96 3.79 -9.28
CA MET A 423 6.17 2.98 -8.08
C MET A 423 7.20 3.58 -7.10
N GLU A 424 8.17 4.35 -7.61
CA GLU A 424 9.13 5.05 -6.73
C GLU A 424 8.50 6.24 -6.00
N HIS A 425 7.57 6.96 -6.64
CA HIS A 425 6.95 8.15 -6.06
C HIS A 425 5.70 7.84 -5.24
N TYR A 426 4.89 6.87 -5.69
CA TYR A 426 3.62 6.51 -5.07
C TYR A 426 3.73 5.14 -4.38
N PRO A 427 4.03 5.10 -3.08
CA PRO A 427 4.14 3.86 -2.30
C PRO A 427 2.82 3.09 -2.20
N GLU A 428 1.69 3.74 -2.49
CA GLU A 428 0.36 3.12 -2.46
C GLU A 428 0.15 2.19 -3.65
N ILE A 429 1.00 2.28 -4.67
CA ILE A 429 0.95 1.43 -5.85
C ILE A 429 1.67 0.12 -5.55
N PHE A 430 0.93 -0.99 -5.63
CA PHE A 430 1.52 -2.32 -5.56
C PHE A 430 2.26 -2.66 -6.85
N ASP A 431 1.62 -2.43 -8.01
CA ASP A 431 2.23 -2.65 -9.32
C ASP A 431 1.57 -1.77 -10.40
N VAL A 432 2.31 -1.54 -11.50
CA VAL A 432 1.78 -0.89 -12.70
C VAL A 432 1.96 -1.82 -13.89
N ARG A 433 0.88 -2.03 -14.65
CA ARG A 433 0.87 -2.81 -15.87
C ARG A 433 0.64 -1.92 -17.08
N PHE A 434 1.24 -2.33 -18.19
CA PHE A 434 1.13 -1.69 -19.48
C PHE A 434 0.55 -2.70 -20.49
N PRO A 435 0.02 -2.22 -21.63
CA PRO A 435 -0.62 -3.07 -22.63
C PRO A 435 0.32 -4.16 -23.13
N ASP A 436 -0.24 -5.31 -23.54
CA ASP A 436 0.54 -6.41 -24.08
C ASP A 436 1.18 -6.06 -25.43
N VAL A 437 2.20 -6.83 -25.80
CA VAL A 437 2.99 -6.67 -27.03
C VAL A 437 2.09 -6.67 -28.26
N ASP A 438 1.06 -7.51 -28.28
CA ASP A 438 0.10 -7.59 -29.38
C ASP A 438 -0.55 -6.23 -29.60
N LYS A 439 -1.11 -5.62 -28.54
CA LYS A 439 -1.73 -4.29 -28.59
C LYS A 439 -0.76 -3.18 -28.93
N LEU A 440 0.49 -3.26 -28.48
CA LEU A 440 1.53 -2.28 -28.83
C LEU A 440 2.03 -2.41 -30.28
N SER A 441 1.86 -3.57 -30.89
CA SER A 441 2.28 -3.86 -32.27
C SER A 441 1.16 -3.68 -33.31
N HIS A 442 -0.07 -3.41 -32.88
CA HIS A 442 -1.20 -3.16 -33.76
C HIS A 442 -1.08 -1.81 -34.50
N LEU A 443 -1.53 -1.81 -35.75
CA LEU A 443 -1.69 -0.62 -36.59
C LEU A 443 -3.19 -0.25 -36.64
N PRO A 444 -3.55 1.03 -36.43
CA PRO A 444 -2.68 2.19 -36.18
C PRO A 444 -2.07 2.19 -34.77
N ALA A 445 -0.92 2.86 -34.64
CA ALA A 445 -0.25 3.02 -33.34
C ALA A 445 -1.15 3.77 -32.34
N LEU A 446 -1.05 3.38 -31.07
CA LEU A 446 -1.80 4.02 -29.99
C LEU A 446 -1.29 5.44 -29.73
N GLU A 447 -2.17 6.43 -29.85
CA GLU A 447 -1.86 7.81 -29.48
C GLU A 447 -1.81 8.00 -27.96
N VAL A 448 -2.63 7.25 -27.21
CA VAL A 448 -2.78 7.37 -25.75
C VAL A 448 -2.10 6.19 -25.04
N GLN A 449 -1.23 6.50 -24.08
CA GLN A 449 -0.54 5.49 -23.28
C GLN A 449 -1.36 5.17 -22.02
N SER A 450 -2.22 4.15 -22.09
CA SER A 450 -3.01 3.72 -20.93
C SER A 450 -2.23 2.74 -20.06
N LEU A 451 -2.02 3.10 -18.80
CA LEU A 451 -1.36 2.32 -17.76
C LEU A 451 -2.39 1.84 -16.75
N MET A 452 -2.37 0.56 -16.40
CA MET A 452 -3.19 0.01 -15.33
C MET A 452 -2.40 0.09 -14.02
N VAL A 453 -3.01 0.66 -12.99
CA VAL A 453 -2.41 0.78 -11.66
C VAL A 453 -3.14 -0.16 -10.71
N ILE A 454 -2.41 -1.09 -10.11
CA ILE A 454 -2.90 -1.99 -9.08
C ILE A 454 -2.45 -1.40 -7.73
N PRO A 455 -3.37 -0.85 -6.92
CA PRO A 455 -3.02 -0.36 -5.59
C PRO A 455 -2.79 -1.51 -4.61
N ASP A 456 -2.04 -1.22 -3.57
CA ASP A 456 -1.97 -2.05 -2.37
C ASP A 456 -3.28 -1.94 -1.59
N GLY A 457 -3.78 -3.07 -1.06
CA GLY A 457 -5.09 -3.17 -0.40
C GLY A 457 -5.30 -2.19 0.76
N ARG A 458 -4.22 -1.71 1.39
CA ARG A 458 -4.27 -0.72 2.48
C ARG A 458 -4.68 0.67 2.02
N TYR A 459 -4.38 1.02 0.78
CA TYR A 459 -4.55 2.36 0.23
C TYR A 459 -5.66 2.44 -0.82
N GLY A 460 -6.46 1.38 -0.94
CA GLY A 460 -7.66 1.36 -1.75
C GLY A 460 -8.67 2.39 -1.24
N ASP A 461 -9.23 3.16 -2.17
CA ASP A 461 -10.26 4.15 -1.91
C ASP A 461 -11.68 3.54 -2.02
N ASN A 462 -11.80 2.24 -2.32
CA ASN A 462 -13.06 1.51 -2.33
C ASN A 462 -13.21 0.61 -1.08
N ASP A 463 -14.38 -0.03 -0.96
CA ASP A 463 -14.70 -0.89 0.20
C ASP A 463 -14.26 -2.35 0.03
N ASP A 464 -13.81 -2.74 -1.16
CA ASP A 464 -13.35 -4.10 -1.43
C ASP A 464 -11.83 -4.19 -1.23
N ALA A 465 -11.42 -4.75 -0.08
CA ALA A 465 -10.01 -4.97 0.25
C ALA A 465 -9.32 -5.98 -0.69
N VAL A 466 -10.08 -6.89 -1.30
CA VAL A 466 -9.57 -7.91 -2.23
C VAL A 466 -9.40 -7.34 -3.63
N ARG A 467 -10.23 -6.36 -3.99
CA ARG A 467 -10.26 -5.68 -5.28
C ARG A 467 -9.99 -4.18 -5.11
N PRO A 468 -8.80 -3.79 -4.64
CA PRO A 468 -8.55 -2.40 -4.28
C PRO A 468 -8.55 -1.51 -5.52
N ALA A 469 -9.19 -0.35 -5.44
CA ALA A 469 -9.27 0.63 -6.50
C ALA A 469 -8.91 2.01 -5.97
N LEU A 470 -8.20 2.81 -6.76
CA LEU A 470 -7.90 4.21 -6.47
C LEU A 470 -9.02 5.11 -7.01
N SER A 471 -9.23 6.25 -6.37
CA SER A 471 -10.19 7.23 -6.88
C SER A 471 -9.73 7.87 -8.19
N ASP A 472 -10.67 8.19 -9.08
CA ASP A 472 -10.38 8.86 -10.36
C ASP A 472 -9.58 10.17 -10.18
N GLY A 473 -9.83 10.90 -9.08
CA GLY A 473 -9.10 12.11 -8.73
C GLY A 473 -7.62 11.84 -8.42
N ARG A 474 -7.30 10.74 -7.72
CA ARG A 474 -5.90 10.33 -7.49
C ARG A 474 -5.24 9.88 -8.78
N LEU A 475 -5.90 9.04 -9.58
CA LEU A 475 -5.37 8.57 -10.86
C LEU A 475 -5.06 9.73 -11.82
N THR A 476 -5.94 10.74 -11.88
CA THR A 476 -5.73 11.95 -12.69
C THR A 476 -4.52 12.75 -12.21
N ARG A 477 -4.38 12.95 -10.89
CA ARG A 477 -3.19 13.63 -10.31
C ARG A 477 -1.90 12.86 -10.60
N MET A 478 -1.92 11.53 -10.50
CA MET A 478 -0.77 10.68 -10.83
C MET A 478 -0.41 10.78 -12.32
N ALA A 479 -1.40 10.80 -13.22
CA ALA A 479 -1.19 10.99 -14.65
C ALA A 479 -0.56 12.36 -14.97
N LEU A 480 -1.09 13.43 -14.37
CA LEU A 480 -0.56 14.80 -14.52
C LEU A 480 0.87 14.92 -14.01
N TRP A 481 1.17 14.29 -12.87
CA TRP A 481 2.53 14.23 -12.33
C TRP A 481 3.48 13.48 -13.27
N LEU A 482 3.06 12.32 -13.79
CA LEU A 482 3.89 11.52 -14.69
C LEU A 482 4.18 12.26 -16.00
N ALA A 483 3.18 12.97 -16.54
CA ALA A 483 3.29 13.74 -17.78
C ALA A 483 4.39 14.82 -17.74
N GLN A 484 4.76 15.32 -16.56
CA GLN A 484 5.88 16.27 -16.40
C GLN A 484 7.24 15.65 -16.76
N TYR A 485 7.33 14.31 -16.73
CA TYR A 485 8.56 13.56 -17.01
C TYR A 485 8.55 12.84 -18.36
N THR A 486 7.43 12.86 -19.08
CA THR A 486 7.30 12.26 -20.42
C THR A 486 7.77 13.20 -21.52
N SER A 487 7.69 12.75 -22.78
CA SER A 487 7.82 13.64 -23.94
C SER A 487 6.55 14.49 -24.12
N LEU A 488 6.66 15.58 -24.89
CA LEU A 488 5.54 16.49 -25.17
C LEU A 488 4.36 15.83 -25.89
N TRP A 489 4.60 14.70 -26.58
CA TRP A 489 3.61 14.00 -27.39
C TRP A 489 2.97 12.82 -26.65
N ALA A 490 3.52 12.45 -25.48
CA ALA A 490 2.98 11.38 -24.68
C ALA A 490 1.95 11.93 -23.70
N ALA A 491 0.75 11.36 -23.73
CA ALA A 491 -0.35 11.70 -22.82
C ALA A 491 -0.72 10.43 -22.03
N PRO A 492 0.07 10.07 -21.00
CA PRO A 492 -0.21 8.87 -20.23
C PRO A 492 -1.51 9.03 -19.43
N THR A 493 -2.34 7.99 -19.44
CA THR A 493 -3.56 7.91 -18.64
C THR A 493 -3.47 6.71 -17.71
N LEU A 494 -3.95 6.86 -16.48
CA LEU A 494 -3.94 5.80 -15.48
C LEU A 494 -5.37 5.32 -15.24
N LYS A 495 -5.54 4.00 -15.09
CA LYS A 495 -6.83 3.36 -14.82
C LYS A 495 -6.69 2.24 -13.78
N ASN A 496 -7.77 1.98 -13.05
CA ASN A 496 -7.89 0.80 -12.21
C ASN A 496 -8.01 -0.48 -13.07
N PRO A 497 -7.59 -1.64 -12.55
CA PRO A 497 -7.86 -2.94 -13.17
C PRO A 497 -9.34 -3.28 -13.20
N LYS A 498 -9.77 -4.06 -14.19
CA LYS A 498 -11.01 -4.82 -14.13
C LYS A 498 -10.73 -6.17 -13.48
N TYR A 499 -11.32 -6.41 -12.33
CA TYR A 499 -11.15 -7.67 -11.63
C TYR A 499 -12.06 -8.74 -12.22
N ILE A 500 -11.48 -9.85 -12.68
CA ILE A 500 -12.20 -10.99 -13.24
C ILE A 500 -12.07 -12.18 -12.29
N ASP A 501 -13.20 -12.66 -11.79
CA ASP A 501 -13.23 -13.81 -10.89
C ASP A 501 -12.99 -15.11 -11.67
N VAL A 502 -11.95 -15.84 -11.26
CA VAL A 502 -11.63 -17.20 -11.73
C VAL A 502 -11.91 -18.17 -10.59
N THR A 503 -13.04 -18.86 -10.67
CA THR A 503 -13.39 -19.89 -9.71
C THR A 503 -12.54 -21.14 -9.95
N ALA A 504 -11.68 -21.46 -9.00
CA ALA A 504 -10.90 -22.69 -9.01
C ALA A 504 -11.66 -23.76 -8.21
N ARG A 505 -12.34 -24.63 -8.92
CA ARG A 505 -13.08 -25.74 -8.32
C ARG A 505 -12.20 -26.97 -8.21
N TYR A 506 -11.95 -27.42 -6.99
CA TYR A 506 -11.06 -28.54 -6.74
C TYR A 506 -11.62 -29.57 -5.77
N ARG A 507 -11.22 -30.82 -6.00
CA ARG A 507 -11.51 -31.96 -5.14
C ARG A 507 -10.20 -32.56 -4.68
N VAL A 508 -10.00 -32.65 -3.38
CA VAL A 508 -8.77 -33.17 -2.78
C VAL A 508 -9.08 -34.22 -1.73
N THR A 509 -8.19 -35.18 -1.58
CA THR A 509 -8.18 -36.10 -0.44
C THR A 509 -7.20 -35.53 0.57
N PHE A 510 -7.66 -35.28 1.81
CA PHE A 510 -6.80 -34.78 2.88
C PHE A 510 -6.02 -35.91 3.57
N VAL A 511 -4.91 -35.55 4.23
CA VAL A 511 -4.13 -36.47 5.06
C VAL A 511 -4.98 -36.98 6.24
N ALA A 512 -4.73 -38.21 6.68
CA ALA A 512 -5.46 -38.83 7.79
C ALA A 512 -5.42 -37.94 9.06
N GLY A 513 -6.59 -37.71 9.66
CA GLY A 513 -6.75 -36.88 10.86
C GLY A 513 -7.25 -35.45 10.59
N ILE A 514 -7.28 -35.01 9.33
CA ILE A 514 -7.85 -33.70 8.94
C ILE A 514 -9.32 -33.88 8.56
N ARG A 515 -10.21 -33.07 9.16
CA ARG A 515 -11.62 -33.01 8.74
C ARG A 515 -11.74 -32.24 7.41
N PRO A 516 -12.48 -32.76 6.41
CA PRO A 516 -12.62 -32.10 5.10
C PRO A 516 -13.04 -30.63 5.17
N ASP A 517 -14.04 -30.29 6.00
CA ASP A 517 -14.53 -28.90 6.12
C ASP A 517 -13.46 -27.93 6.65
N TYR A 518 -12.58 -28.41 7.52
CA TYR A 518 -11.44 -27.63 8.01
C TYR A 518 -10.37 -27.54 6.92
N GLY A 519 -10.02 -28.66 6.29
CA GLY A 519 -9.03 -28.72 5.23
C GLY A 519 -9.36 -27.81 4.06
N TYR A 520 -10.62 -27.82 3.59
CA TYR A 520 -11.06 -26.97 2.50
C TYR A 520 -11.03 -25.48 2.84
N ARG A 521 -11.46 -25.08 4.05
CA ARG A 521 -11.37 -23.69 4.50
C ARG A 521 -9.92 -23.21 4.63
N GLN A 522 -9.05 -24.03 5.21
CA GLN A 522 -7.65 -23.69 5.37
C GLN A 522 -6.93 -23.57 4.02
N LEU A 523 -7.22 -24.48 3.09
CA LEU A 523 -6.63 -24.47 1.75
C LEU A 523 -7.17 -23.31 0.89
N ALA A 524 -8.46 -22.99 1.01
CA ALA A 524 -9.04 -21.82 0.35
C ALA A 524 -8.40 -20.52 0.84
N ALA A 525 -8.24 -20.36 2.16
CA ALA A 525 -7.58 -19.19 2.74
C ALA A 525 -6.11 -19.07 2.28
N GLN A 526 -5.37 -20.20 2.21
CA GLN A 526 -4.00 -20.22 1.73
C GLN A 526 -3.92 -19.84 0.24
N LEU A 527 -4.75 -20.44 -0.63
CA LEU A 527 -4.77 -20.11 -2.05
C LEU A 527 -5.15 -18.66 -2.31
N GLN A 528 -6.14 -18.14 -1.56
CA GLN A 528 -6.51 -16.74 -1.66
C GLN A 528 -5.36 -15.82 -1.23
N HIS A 529 -4.60 -16.20 -0.19
CA HIS A 529 -3.41 -15.46 0.25
C HIS A 529 -2.28 -15.46 -0.79
N ASP A 530 -1.98 -16.62 -1.39
CA ASP A 530 -0.85 -16.78 -2.31
C ASP A 530 -1.08 -16.11 -3.69
N TYR A 531 -2.33 -16.09 -4.16
CA TYR A 531 -2.70 -15.55 -5.48
C TYR A 531 -3.20 -14.10 -5.45
N LEU A 532 -3.43 -13.51 -4.27
CA LEU A 532 -3.82 -12.10 -4.10
C LEU A 532 -2.85 -11.37 -3.15
N PRO A 533 -1.58 -11.18 -3.57
CA PRO A 533 -0.54 -10.63 -2.70
C PRO A 533 -0.84 -9.20 -2.23
N TRP A 534 -1.59 -8.41 -3.01
CA TRP A 534 -1.99 -7.04 -2.64
C TRP A 534 -3.08 -7.00 -1.55
N ALA A 535 -3.81 -8.10 -1.32
CA ALA A 535 -4.87 -8.15 -0.31
C ALA A 535 -4.32 -8.38 1.11
N THR A 536 -3.04 -8.75 1.25
CA THR A 536 -2.43 -9.01 2.55
C THR A 536 -1.23 -8.09 2.80
N ASP A 537 -0.97 -7.76 4.06
CA ASP A 537 0.03 -6.78 4.56
C ASP A 537 1.51 -7.00 4.17
N ARG A 538 1.82 -7.99 3.32
CA ARG A 538 3.19 -8.31 2.95
C ARG A 538 3.56 -7.69 1.61
N ARG A 539 4.59 -6.85 1.64
CA ARG A 539 5.45 -6.51 0.48
C ARG A 539 6.24 -7.75 0.00
N GLN A 540 5.58 -8.87 -0.24
CA GLN A 540 6.20 -9.97 -0.94
C GLN A 540 6.03 -9.67 -2.43
N ALA A 541 7.16 -9.46 -3.11
CA ALA A 541 7.24 -9.21 -4.54
C ALA A 541 6.87 -10.47 -5.34
N VAL A 542 5.64 -10.96 -5.17
CA VAL A 542 5.03 -11.87 -6.12
C VAL A 542 4.41 -10.97 -7.17
N THR A 543 5.14 -10.75 -8.26
CA THR A 543 4.57 -10.17 -9.48
C THR A 543 3.37 -11.04 -9.85
N PRO A 544 2.12 -10.55 -9.74
CA PRO A 544 0.99 -11.34 -10.19
C PRO A 544 1.23 -11.67 -11.65
N GLY A 545 1.22 -12.95 -12.00
CA GLY A 545 1.20 -13.32 -13.39
C GLY A 545 -0.09 -12.78 -14.01
N ASN A 546 -0.05 -12.32 -15.25
CA ASN A 546 -1.27 -12.06 -16.04
C ASN A 546 -2.04 -13.37 -16.34
N GLN A 547 -1.71 -14.46 -15.67
CA GLN A 547 -2.26 -15.77 -15.90
C GLN A 547 -2.32 -16.56 -14.61
N VAL A 548 -3.41 -17.31 -14.45
CA VAL A 548 -3.51 -18.37 -13.46
C VAL A 548 -3.10 -19.65 -14.18
N ASP A 549 -1.84 -20.05 -13.99
CA ASP A 549 -1.29 -21.28 -14.57
C ASP A 549 -1.93 -22.51 -13.88
N TYR A 550 -2.58 -23.35 -14.70
CA TYR A 550 -3.30 -24.53 -14.23
C TYR A 550 -2.38 -25.54 -13.53
N TYR A 551 -1.21 -25.80 -14.09
CA TYR A 551 -0.29 -26.80 -13.54
C TYR A 551 0.45 -26.26 -12.32
N LEU A 552 0.77 -24.97 -12.30
CA LEU A 552 1.31 -24.34 -11.10
C LEU A 552 0.29 -24.39 -9.95
N LEU A 553 -0.98 -24.09 -10.21
CA LEU A 553 -2.04 -24.18 -9.20
C LEU A 553 -2.23 -25.63 -8.71
N LEU A 554 -2.20 -26.60 -9.62
CA LEU A 554 -2.24 -28.02 -9.29
C LEU A 554 -1.06 -28.43 -8.40
N ALA A 555 0.16 -27.98 -8.73
CA ALA A 555 1.36 -28.25 -7.96
C ALA A 555 1.29 -27.60 -6.56
N THR A 556 0.79 -26.36 -6.46
CA THR A 556 0.57 -25.66 -5.19
C THR A 556 -0.40 -26.42 -4.29
N LEU A 557 -1.50 -26.93 -4.86
CA LEU A 557 -2.45 -27.80 -4.15
C LEU A 557 -1.79 -29.10 -3.66
N GLN A 558 -0.97 -29.75 -4.49
CA GLN A 558 -0.26 -30.99 -4.14
C GLN A 558 0.83 -30.80 -3.08
N GLN A 559 1.46 -29.62 -3.02
CA GLN A 559 2.51 -29.29 -2.06
C GLN A 559 1.96 -28.87 -0.68
N SER A 560 0.64 -28.64 -0.56
CA SER A 560 0.03 -28.32 0.72
C SER A 560 0.17 -29.49 1.71
N PRO A 561 0.65 -29.26 2.95
CA PRO A 561 0.83 -30.33 3.94
C PRO A 561 -0.49 -30.97 4.39
N LEU A 562 -1.62 -30.37 4.05
CA LEU A 562 -2.95 -30.89 4.37
C LEU A 562 -3.43 -31.92 3.35
N VAL A 563 -2.90 -31.89 2.13
CA VAL A 563 -3.40 -32.63 0.97
C VAL A 563 -2.59 -33.91 0.76
N GLN A 564 -3.30 -35.04 0.65
CA GLN A 564 -2.72 -36.34 0.27
C GLN A 564 -2.71 -36.52 -1.25
N SER A 565 -3.79 -36.13 -1.94
CA SER A 565 -3.90 -36.19 -3.39
C SER A 565 -4.93 -35.19 -3.93
N VAL A 566 -4.71 -34.69 -5.14
CA VAL A 566 -5.68 -33.86 -5.87
C VAL A 566 -6.40 -34.74 -6.89
N ASN A 567 -7.73 -34.82 -6.78
CA ASN A 567 -8.57 -35.71 -7.59
C ASN A 567 -9.10 -34.99 -8.84
N ALA A 568 -9.46 -33.71 -8.71
CA ALA A 568 -9.93 -32.88 -9.81
C ALA A 568 -9.60 -31.40 -9.55
N LEU A 569 -9.29 -30.67 -10.63
CA LEU A 569 -9.18 -29.22 -10.66
C LEU A 569 -9.80 -28.72 -11.96
N VAL A 570 -10.73 -27.78 -11.87
CA VAL A 570 -11.39 -27.12 -13.00
C VAL A 570 -11.41 -25.62 -12.73
N LEU A 571 -10.96 -24.83 -13.71
CA LEU A 571 -11.04 -23.38 -13.66
C LEU A 571 -12.30 -22.92 -14.38
N ILE A 572 -13.00 -21.95 -13.79
CA ILE A 572 -14.23 -21.39 -14.33
C ILE A 572 -14.11 -19.88 -14.29
N HIS A 573 -14.32 -19.23 -15.42
CA HIS A 573 -14.25 -17.78 -15.54
C HIS A 573 -15.28 -17.31 -16.55
N ASP A 574 -15.70 -16.05 -16.41
CA ASP A 574 -16.66 -15.46 -17.31
C ASP A 574 -15.93 -14.68 -18.42
N VAL A 575 -16.32 -14.95 -19.66
CA VAL A 575 -15.81 -14.28 -20.85
C VAL A 575 -16.91 -13.38 -21.41
N ILE A 576 -16.61 -12.09 -21.51
CA ILE A 576 -17.51 -11.12 -22.13
C ILE A 576 -17.18 -11.05 -23.62
N ASP A 577 -18.18 -11.36 -24.45
CA ASP A 577 -18.11 -11.25 -25.91
C ASP A 577 -18.22 -9.78 -26.36
N GLU A 578 -17.87 -9.48 -27.61
CA GLU A 578 -17.92 -8.13 -28.21
C GLU A 578 -19.32 -7.47 -28.17
N THR A 579 -20.36 -8.26 -27.94
CA THR A 579 -21.76 -7.81 -27.78
C THR A 579 -22.15 -7.50 -26.32
N GLY A 580 -21.20 -7.61 -25.38
CA GLY A 580 -21.43 -7.38 -23.95
C GLY A 580 -22.08 -8.56 -23.21
N LYS A 581 -22.28 -9.71 -23.87
CA LYS A 581 -22.85 -10.91 -23.25
C LYS A 581 -21.77 -11.69 -22.50
N SER A 582 -21.97 -11.91 -21.20
CA SER A 582 -21.10 -12.76 -20.38
C SER A 582 -21.43 -14.24 -20.60
N THR A 583 -20.42 -15.06 -20.87
CA THR A 583 -20.52 -16.52 -20.96
C THR A 583 -19.52 -17.18 -20.02
N SER A 584 -20.00 -18.10 -19.18
CA SER A 584 -19.15 -18.81 -18.25
C SER A 584 -18.43 -19.97 -18.95
N VAL A 585 -17.11 -19.93 -18.96
CA VAL A 585 -16.24 -20.90 -19.62
C VAL A 585 -15.54 -21.75 -18.57
N LYS A 586 -15.68 -23.08 -18.68
CA LYS A 586 -14.99 -24.06 -17.84
C LYS A 586 -13.80 -24.65 -18.60
N THR A 587 -12.61 -24.59 -18.02
CA THR A 587 -11.38 -25.08 -18.63
C THR A 587 -10.54 -25.91 -17.65
N GLN A 588 -9.70 -26.78 -18.22
CA GLN A 588 -8.62 -27.47 -17.52
C GLN A 588 -7.27 -27.03 -18.11
N SER A 589 -7.15 -25.73 -18.35
CA SER A 589 -5.99 -25.09 -18.96
C SER A 589 -5.75 -23.75 -18.29
N THR A 590 -4.54 -23.21 -18.44
CA THR A 590 -4.16 -21.88 -17.95
C THR A 590 -5.15 -20.82 -18.43
N VAL A 591 -5.58 -19.96 -17.51
CA VAL A 591 -6.44 -18.80 -17.80
C VAL A 591 -5.54 -17.57 -17.86
N THR A 592 -5.69 -16.77 -18.92
CA THR A 592 -4.91 -15.54 -19.14
C THR A 592 -5.83 -14.32 -19.05
N ALA A 593 -5.36 -13.26 -18.40
CA ALA A 593 -6.04 -11.99 -18.29
C ALA A 593 -5.92 -11.21 -19.59
N ARG A 594 -6.95 -10.45 -19.97
CA ARG A 594 -6.83 -9.45 -21.03
C ARG A 594 -6.05 -8.22 -20.54
N ASP A 595 -5.67 -7.32 -21.46
CA ASP A 595 -4.83 -6.14 -21.19
C ASP A 595 -5.28 -5.26 -20.01
N ASP A 596 -6.59 -5.17 -19.76
CA ASP A 596 -7.17 -4.34 -18.72
C ASP A 596 -7.75 -5.14 -17.55
N GLU A 597 -7.41 -6.41 -17.45
CA GLU A 597 -7.95 -7.33 -16.45
C GLU A 597 -6.90 -7.81 -15.44
N VAL A 598 -7.35 -8.07 -14.23
CA VAL A 598 -6.58 -8.77 -13.18
C VAL A 598 -7.43 -9.94 -12.70
N LEU A 599 -6.84 -11.14 -12.72
CA LEU A 599 -7.54 -12.36 -12.32
C LEU A 599 -7.57 -12.47 -10.79
N ILE A 600 -8.76 -12.74 -10.26
CA ILE A 600 -9.02 -13.00 -8.85
C ILE A 600 -9.30 -14.48 -8.68
N LEU A 601 -8.46 -15.19 -7.94
CA LEU A 601 -8.69 -16.61 -7.68
C LEU A 601 -9.76 -16.78 -6.60
N CYS A 602 -10.87 -17.43 -6.96
CA CYS A 602 -11.96 -17.80 -6.05
C CYS A 602 -11.91 -19.32 -5.78
N PRO A 603 -11.19 -19.79 -4.74
CA PRO A 603 -11.08 -21.21 -4.45
C PRO A 603 -12.41 -21.79 -3.96
N GLN A 604 -12.86 -22.88 -4.59
CA GLN A 604 -14.09 -23.59 -4.22
C GLN A 604 -13.80 -25.09 -4.04
N GLY A 605 -13.76 -25.53 -2.79
CA GLY A 605 -13.65 -26.95 -2.46
C GLY A 605 -14.98 -27.69 -2.63
N GLU A 606 -14.97 -28.83 -3.31
CA GLU A 606 -16.12 -29.74 -3.36
C GLU A 606 -16.00 -30.83 -2.28
N THR A 607 -16.94 -30.83 -1.34
CA THR A 607 -17.24 -32.02 -0.53
C THR A 607 -18.24 -32.87 -1.31
N ASP A 608 -17.91 -34.13 -1.58
CA ASP A 608 -18.94 -35.09 -2.00
C ASP A 608 -20.02 -35.11 -0.89
N VAL A 609 -21.28 -34.85 -1.27
CA VAL A 609 -22.46 -35.12 -0.43
C VAL A 609 -22.82 -36.59 -0.54
#